data_AF-A0A6N9GNA7-F1
#
_entry.id   AF-A0A6N9GNA7-F1
#
_cell.length_a   1.000
_cell.length_b   1.000
_cell.length_c   1.000
_cell.angle_alpha   90.00
_cell.angle_beta   90.00
_cell.angle_gamma   90.00
#
_symmetry.space_group_name_H-M   'P 1'
#
loop_
_entity.id
_entity.type
_entity.pdbx_description
1 polymer ?
#
loop_
_entity_poly.entity_id
_entity_poly.type
_entity_poly.pdbx_seq_one_letter_code
_entity_poly.pdbx_strand_id
1 'polypeptide(L)'
;MVDEMAQTVTAKYEDGFLKPTKALDLDEGDVVVVTISGRRITAKDVEVSRSSAGAWRGKVDADKRIADLYRARIQGSAHMFADDAE
;
A
#
# COMPACT_ATOMS: atom_id res chain seq x y z
N MET A 1 -20.63 3.70 27.88
CA MET A 1 -20.81 4.92 27.07
C MET A 1 -21.70 4.52 25.92
N VAL A 2 -22.80 5.23 25.73
CA VAL A 2 -23.97 4.74 25.00
C VAL A 2 -23.63 4.59 23.52
N ASP A 3 -23.83 3.38 23.02
CA ASP A 3 -23.89 3.02 21.61
C ASP A 3 -25.25 3.53 21.09
N GLU A 4 -25.32 4.81 20.74
CA GLU A 4 -26.42 5.33 19.94
C GLU A 4 -26.16 4.95 18.50
N MET A 5 -26.95 3.98 18.01
CA MET A 5 -27.02 3.42 16.65
C MET A 5 -26.23 4.21 15.59
N ALA A 6 -24.91 3.99 15.53
CA ALA A 6 -24.05 4.74 14.62
C ALA A 6 -24.37 4.36 13.16
N GLN A 7 -25.06 5.25 12.44
CA GLN A 7 -25.39 5.03 11.04
C GLN A 7 -24.19 5.38 10.17
N THR A 8 -23.56 4.38 9.54
CA THR A 8 -22.54 4.63 8.52
C THR A 8 -23.24 4.93 7.18
N VAL A 9 -23.05 6.15 6.67
CA VAL A 9 -23.54 6.56 5.35
C VAL A 9 -22.36 6.80 4.42
N THR A 10 -22.49 6.37 3.17
CA THR A 10 -21.51 6.68 2.13
C THR A 10 -21.89 7.97 1.45
N ALA A 11 -20.90 8.81 1.17
CA ALA A 11 -21.08 10.06 0.46
C ALA A 11 -20.16 10.10 -0.77
N LYS A 12 -20.61 10.81 -1.81
CA LYS A 12 -19.79 11.15 -2.96
C LYS A 12 -19.26 12.55 -2.79
N TYR A 13 -17.97 12.74 -3.03
CA TYR A 13 -17.39 14.07 -3.10
C TYR A 13 -17.59 14.63 -4.51
N GLU A 14 -18.36 15.70 -4.64
CA GLU A 14 -18.63 16.40 -5.90
C GLU A 14 -18.73 17.90 -5.66
N ASP A 15 -18.12 18.69 -6.54
CA ASP A 15 -18.22 20.17 -6.52
C ASP A 15 -17.79 20.82 -5.20
N GLY A 16 -16.91 20.15 -4.43
CA GLY A 16 -16.48 20.63 -3.12
C GLY A 16 -17.34 20.16 -1.94
N PHE A 17 -18.44 19.44 -2.19
CA PHE A 17 -19.40 19.00 -1.17
C PHE A 17 -19.40 17.48 -1.01
N LEU A 18 -19.59 17.02 0.24
CA LEU A 18 -19.90 15.62 0.53
C LEU A 18 -21.41 15.43 0.35
N LYS A 19 -21.81 14.81 -0.75
CA LYS A 19 -23.21 14.48 -1.05
C LYS A 19 -23.53 13.07 -0.54
N PRO A 20 -24.36 12.91 0.50
CA PRO A 20 -24.77 11.59 0.97
C PRO A 20 -25.46 10.78 -0.13
N THR A 21 -25.20 9.48 -0.20
CA THR A 21 -25.87 8.58 -1.16
C THR A 21 -27.30 8.24 -0.76
N LYS A 22 -27.67 8.52 0.50
CA LYS A 22 -29.00 8.35 1.06
C LYS A 22 -29.37 9.60 1.85
N ALA A 23 -30.65 9.92 1.93
CA ALA A 23 -31.14 10.99 2.79
C ALA A 23 -30.68 10.75 4.24
N LEU A 24 -30.20 11.81 4.86
CA LEU A 24 -29.84 11.86 6.27
C LEU A 24 -30.95 12.59 7.02
N ASP A 25 -31.31 12.08 8.18
CA ASP A 25 -32.19 12.76 9.11
C ASP A 25 -31.30 13.58 10.05
N LEU A 26 -30.94 14.79 9.59
CA LEU A 26 -30.08 15.73 10.30
C LEU A 26 -30.68 17.12 10.17
N ASP A 27 -30.62 17.88 11.26
CA ASP A 27 -31.04 19.27 11.31
C ASP A 27 -29.91 20.21 10.90
N GLU A 28 -30.27 21.42 10.48
CA GLU A 28 -29.27 22.45 10.19
C GLU A 28 -28.49 22.82 11.46
N GLY A 29 -27.16 22.69 11.40
CA GLY A 29 -26.28 22.93 12.54
C GLY A 29 -25.80 21.65 13.25
N ASP A 30 -26.30 20.48 12.86
CA ASP A 30 -25.83 19.21 13.41
C ASP A 30 -24.35 18.95 13.07
N VAL A 31 -23.60 18.53 14.09
CA VAL A 31 -22.18 18.20 13.96
C VAL A 31 -22.04 16.70 13.73
N VAL A 32 -21.42 16.34 12.60
CA VAL A 32 -21.16 14.94 12.23
C VAL A 32 -19.67 14.64 12.18
N VAL A 33 -19.32 13.38 12.44
CA VAL A 33 -17.95 12.87 12.27
C VAL A 33 -17.80 12.31 10.86
N VAL A 34 -16.81 12.81 10.10
CA VAL A 34 -16.52 12.34 8.75
C VAL A 34 -15.30 11.42 8.76
N THR A 35 -15.47 10.20 8.29
CA THR A 35 -14.38 9.22 8.12
C THR A 35 -14.05 9.05 6.65
N ILE A 36 -12.84 9.46 6.24
CA ILE A 36 -12.33 9.21 4.89
C ILE A 36 -11.65 7.84 4.89
N SER A 37 -12.36 6.82 4.43
CA SER A 37 -11.78 5.50 4.19
C SER A 37 -10.92 5.53 2.92
N GLY A 38 -9.72 4.95 2.98
CA GLY A 38 -8.77 4.95 1.86
C GLY A 38 -9.35 4.38 0.56
N ARG A 39 -8.73 4.75 -0.58
CA ARG A 39 -9.16 4.36 -1.92
C ARG A 39 -9.45 2.85 -1.98
N ARG A 40 -10.66 2.47 -2.40
CA ARG A 40 -10.97 1.06 -2.71
C ARG A 40 -9.97 0.56 -3.75
N ILE A 41 -9.30 -0.55 -3.45
CA ILE A 41 -8.47 -1.26 -4.44
C ILE A 41 -9.39 -1.61 -5.61
N THR A 42 -9.09 -1.02 -6.76
CA THR A 42 -9.85 -1.28 -7.99
C THR A 42 -9.33 -2.54 -8.67
N ALA A 43 -10.14 -3.15 -9.55
CA ALA A 43 -9.69 -4.27 -10.38
C ALA A 43 -8.43 -3.90 -11.19
N LYS A 44 -8.34 -2.63 -11.64
CA LYS A 44 -7.16 -2.09 -12.32
C LYS A 44 -5.93 -2.06 -11.42
N ASP A 45 -6.08 -1.71 -10.14
CA ASP A 45 -4.95 -1.73 -9.19
C ASP A 45 -4.44 -3.16 -8.97
N VAL A 46 -5.35 -4.14 -8.91
CA VAL A 46 -4.99 -5.57 -8.83
C VAL A 46 -4.27 -6.03 -10.11
N GLU A 47 -4.75 -5.63 -11.28
CA GLU A 47 -4.15 -5.98 -12.57
C GLU A 47 -2.77 -5.36 -12.77
N VAL A 48 -2.58 -4.09 -12.38
CA VAL A 48 -1.26 -3.43 -12.37
C VAL A 48 -0.30 -4.16 -11.42
N SER A 49 -0.79 -4.55 -10.25
CA SER A 49 0.02 -5.31 -9.28
C SER A 49 0.42 -6.68 -9.84
N ARG A 50 -0.52 -7.42 -10.44
CA ARG A 50 -0.24 -8.72 -11.09
C ARG A 50 0.69 -8.62 -12.29
N SER A 51 0.52 -7.61 -13.13
CA SER A 51 1.37 -7.39 -14.31
C SER A 51 2.78 -6.95 -13.94
N SER A 52 2.94 -6.26 -12.81
CA SER A 52 4.26 -5.86 -12.27
C SER A 52 4.94 -7.02 -11.53
N ALA A 53 4.17 -7.85 -10.82
CA ALA A 53 4.67 -9.00 -10.09
C ALA A 53 5.27 -10.04 -11.04
N GLY A 54 6.60 -10.13 -11.07
CA GLY A 54 7.31 -11.06 -11.94
C GLY A 54 7.54 -10.57 -13.37
N ALA A 55 7.27 -9.30 -13.69
CA ALA A 55 7.56 -8.68 -14.99
C ALA A 55 9.06 -8.73 -15.38
N TRP A 56 9.92 -8.98 -14.40
CA TRP A 56 11.37 -9.16 -14.57
C TRP A 56 11.75 -10.59 -14.95
N ARG A 57 10.85 -11.57 -14.81
CA ARG A 57 11.12 -12.98 -15.08
C ARG A 57 11.47 -13.17 -16.56
N GLY A 58 12.65 -13.71 -16.84
CA GLY A 58 13.18 -13.86 -18.20
C GLY A 58 13.82 -12.61 -18.80
N LYS A 59 13.75 -11.44 -18.14
CA LYS A 59 14.48 -10.21 -18.50
C LYS A 59 15.80 -10.06 -17.76
N VAL A 60 15.98 -10.80 -16.66
CA VAL A 60 17.22 -10.86 -15.90
C VAL A 60 17.62 -12.32 -15.72
N ASP A 61 18.92 -12.56 -15.78
CA ASP A 61 19.51 -13.84 -15.37
C ASP A 61 19.54 -13.85 -13.83
N ALA A 62 18.50 -14.45 -13.25
CA ALA A 62 18.32 -14.51 -11.81
C ALA A 62 19.40 -15.36 -11.13
N ASP A 63 19.79 -16.47 -11.76
CA ASP A 63 20.77 -17.40 -11.21
C ASP A 63 22.16 -16.76 -11.16
N LYS A 64 22.55 -16.06 -12.23
CA LYS A 64 23.78 -15.26 -12.25
C LYS A 64 23.76 -14.18 -11.18
N ARG A 65 22.65 -13.44 -11.02
CA ARG A 65 22.53 -12.41 -9.98
C ARG A 65 22.65 -12.98 -8.57
N ILE A 66 22.05 -14.14 -8.31
CA ILE A 66 22.14 -14.82 -7.03
C ILE A 66 23.61 -15.22 -6.77
N ALA A 67 24.27 -15.84 -7.74
CA ALA A 67 25.67 -16.22 -7.62
C ALA A 67 26.59 -15.00 -7.36
N ASP A 68 26.37 -13.90 -8.08
CA ASP A 68 27.13 -12.66 -7.91
C ASP A 68 26.91 -12.04 -6.51
N LEU A 69 25.68 -12.06 -5.99
CA LEU A 69 25.37 -11.61 -4.62
C LEU A 69 26.07 -12.46 -3.56
N TYR A 70 26.07 -13.79 -3.71
CA TYR A 70 26.77 -14.68 -2.77
C TYR A 70 28.29 -14.51 -2.85
N ARG A 71 28.87 -14.34 -4.05
CA ARG A 71 30.30 -14.03 -4.19
C ARG A 71 30.65 -12.72 -3.50
N ALA A 72 29.85 -11.67 -3.71
CA ALA A 72 30.05 -10.38 -3.06
C ALA A 72 29.96 -10.50 -1.54
N ARG A 73 29.03 -11.31 -1.01
CA ARG A 73 28.89 -11.56 0.43
C ARG A 73 30.13 -12.26 1.00
N ILE A 74 30.63 -13.28 0.31
CA ILE A 74 31.84 -14.02 0.72
C ILE A 74 33.07 -13.12 0.64
N GLN A 75 33.20 -12.30 -0.40
CA GLN A 75 34.33 -11.39 -0.59
C GLN A 75 34.31 -10.22 0.40
N GLY A 76 33.14 -9.68 0.71
CA GLY A 76 32.98 -8.66 1.76
C GLY A 76 33.33 -9.21 3.15
N SER A 77 33.06 -10.49 3.41
CA SER A 77 33.55 -11.16 4.61
C SER A 77 35.05 -11.43 4.58
N ALA A 78 35.62 -11.81 3.44
CA ALA A 78 37.06 -12.06 3.29
C ALA A 78 37.91 -10.79 3.49
N HIS A 79 37.42 -9.62 3.06
CA HIS A 79 38.11 -8.35 3.30
C HIS A 79 38.20 -8.00 4.80
N MET A 80 37.20 -8.39 5.60
CA MET A 80 37.16 -8.12 7.05
C MET A 80 38.14 -9.00 7.86
N PHE A 81 38.62 -10.11 7.30
CA PHE A 81 39.58 -11.02 7.96
C PHE A 81 41.00 -10.97 7.36
N ALA A 82 41.21 -10.14 6.32
CA ALA A 82 42.52 -9.97 5.69
C ALA A 82 43.34 -8.84 6.33
N ASP A 83 42.69 -7.92 7.05
CA ASP A 83 43.35 -6.79 7.75
C ASP A 83 43.74 -7.11 9.21
N ASP A 84 43.34 -8.28 9.75
CA ASP A 84 43.61 -8.70 11.15
C ASP A 84 44.87 -9.59 11.28
N ALA A 85 45.67 -9.71 10.21
CA ALA A 85 46.90 -10.51 10.17
C ALA A 85 48.15 -9.62 10.02
N GLU A 86 48.40 -8.75 11.00
CA GLU A 86 49.72 -8.19 11.32
C GLU A 86 50.07 -8.40 12.80
#